data_AF-A0AAE6NWR2-F1
#
_entry.id   AF-A0AAE6NWR2-F1
#
_cell.length_a   1.000
_cell.length_b   1.000
_cell.length_c   1.000
_cell.angle_alpha   90.00
_cell.angle_beta   90.00
_cell.angle_gamma   90.00
#
_symmetry.space_group_name_H-M   'P 1'
#
loop_
_entity.id
_entity.type
_entity.pdbx_description
1 polymer ?
#
loop_
_entity_poly.entity_id
_entity_poly.type
_entity_poly.pdbx_seq_one_letter_code
_entity_poly.pdbx_strand_id
1 'polypeptide(L)'
;MVLQNRIAWIKSVIVGGRTHGHFKPLNSRRFLNRTYEEVLHGSLRGNLAVDRLAIGVTCQDKGNLSRWRHATADLRCAGNCWHIPYETVRNDAGKFHHPAAYPLELARRCLKLHGRQGLVLDPFAGSGTTLVAAKELGWRGTGIEIDEVYAETAKMRIAETEAAGEI
;
A
#
# COMPACT_ATOMS: atom_id res chain seq x y z
N MET A 1 -7.34 -8.08 19.14
CA MET A 1 -7.16 -7.00 18.14
C MET A 1 -8.50 -6.32 17.91
N VAL A 2 -8.53 -4.99 17.82
CA VAL A 2 -9.71 -4.16 17.55
C VAL A 2 -9.55 -3.49 16.18
N LEU A 3 -10.53 -3.64 15.30
CA LEU A 3 -10.53 -2.99 13.98
C LEU A 3 -10.72 -1.48 14.13
N GLN A 4 -9.86 -0.67 13.52
CA GLN A 4 -9.96 0.79 13.54
C GLN A 4 -10.40 1.37 12.21
N ASN A 5 -9.87 0.87 11.08
CA ASN A 5 -10.22 1.37 9.76
C ASN A 5 -10.45 0.22 8.78
N ARG A 6 -11.42 0.39 7.88
CA ARG A 6 -11.56 -0.38 6.64
C ARG A 6 -11.14 0.52 5.49
N ILE A 7 -10.11 0.10 4.77
CA ILE A 7 -9.54 0.84 3.66
C ILE A 7 -9.88 0.08 2.38
N ALA A 8 -10.54 0.74 1.44
CA ALA A 8 -10.75 0.21 0.10
C ALA A 8 -9.52 0.52 -0.75
N TRP A 9 -8.71 -0.49 -1.04
CA TRP A 9 -7.66 -0.41 -2.04
C TRP A 9 -8.28 -0.62 -3.42
N ILE A 10 -8.45 0.47 -4.15
CA ILE A 10 -9.07 0.48 -5.45
C ILE A 10 -8.01 0.17 -6.52
N LYS A 11 -8.23 -0.94 -7.22
CA LYS A 11 -7.40 -1.43 -8.33
C LYS A 11 -7.80 -0.77 -9.66
N SER A 12 -9.09 -0.44 -9.81
CA SER A 12 -9.58 0.24 -11.01
C SER A 12 -10.79 1.14 -10.74
N VAL A 13 -10.83 2.31 -11.39
CA VAL A 13 -11.93 3.28 -11.35
C VAL A 13 -12.25 3.80 -12.75
N ILE A 14 -13.45 4.35 -12.93
CA ILE A 14 -13.86 5.05 -14.14
C ILE A 14 -13.87 6.55 -13.84
N VAL A 15 -13.17 7.34 -14.64
CA VAL A 15 -13.11 8.81 -14.55
C VAL A 15 -13.37 9.38 -15.94
N GLY A 16 -14.40 10.20 -16.09
CA GLY A 16 -14.73 10.82 -17.38
C GLY A 16 -14.98 9.80 -18.52
N GLY A 17 -15.54 8.64 -18.20
CA GLY A 17 -15.79 7.55 -19.16
C GLY A 17 -14.57 6.72 -19.54
N ARG A 18 -13.40 6.97 -18.93
CA ARG A 18 -12.17 6.19 -19.15
C ARG A 18 -11.80 5.39 -17.91
N THR A 19 -11.28 4.18 -18.11
CA THR A 19 -10.84 3.31 -17.02
C THR A 19 -9.40 3.63 -16.62
N HIS A 20 -9.13 3.68 -15.31
CA HIS A 20 -7.79 3.87 -14.76
C HIS A 20 -7.45 2.71 -13.81
N GLY A 21 -6.39 1.95 -14.14
CA GLY A 21 -5.96 0.77 -13.40
C GLY A 21 -6.56 -0.54 -13.91
N HIS A 22 -6.04 -1.67 -13.41
CA HIS A 22 -6.36 -3.02 -13.89
C HIS A 22 -6.92 -3.90 -12.76
N PHE A 23 -7.79 -4.85 -13.12
CA PHE A 23 -8.30 -5.88 -12.22
C PHE A 23 -8.44 -7.19 -12.99
N LYS A 24 -8.52 -8.31 -12.27
CA LYS A 24 -8.80 -9.62 -12.88
C LYS A 24 -10.32 -9.77 -13.10
N PRO A 25 -10.80 -9.91 -14.35
CA PRO A 25 -12.23 -10.06 -14.61
C PRO A 25 -12.77 -11.36 -14.02
N LEU A 26 -14.01 -11.31 -13.54
CA LEU A 26 -14.79 -12.48 -13.17
C LEU A 26 -15.29 -13.17 -14.45
N ASN A 27 -15.09 -14.48 -14.53
CA ASN A 27 -15.67 -15.29 -15.61
C ASN A 27 -17.13 -15.66 -15.26
N SER A 28 -17.99 -14.65 -15.18
CA SER A 28 -19.42 -14.83 -14.88
C SER A 28 -20.24 -13.73 -15.52
N ARG A 29 -21.38 -14.10 -16.09
CA ARG A 29 -22.38 -13.15 -16.59
C ARG A 29 -23.32 -12.62 -15.49
N ARG A 30 -23.21 -13.14 -14.26
CA ARG A 30 -24.13 -12.83 -13.15
C ARG A 30 -23.68 -11.66 -12.28
N PHE A 31 -22.38 -11.39 -12.21
CA PHE A 31 -21.80 -10.47 -11.23
C PHE A 31 -20.93 -9.42 -11.91
N LEU A 32 -20.94 -8.21 -11.34
CA LEU A 32 -19.98 -7.18 -11.71
C LEU A 32 -18.58 -7.53 -11.19
N ASN A 33 -17.57 -7.10 -11.94
CA ASN A 33 -16.18 -7.27 -11.55
C ASN A 33 -15.88 -6.52 -10.25
N ARG A 34 -15.13 -7.17 -9.36
CA ARG A 34 -14.62 -6.50 -8.15
C ARG A 34 -13.39 -5.69 -8.51
N THR A 35 -13.47 -4.37 -8.30
CA THR A 35 -12.39 -3.43 -8.67
C THR A 35 -11.57 -2.94 -7.48
N TYR A 36 -11.82 -3.46 -6.28
CA TYR A 36 -11.09 -3.12 -5.06
C TYR A 36 -10.95 -4.32 -4.13
N GLU A 37 -9.97 -4.23 -3.24
CA GLU A 37 -9.80 -5.13 -2.10
C GLU A 37 -9.83 -4.33 -0.79
N GLU A 38 -10.10 -5.00 0.32
CA GLU A 38 -10.12 -4.36 1.64
C GLU A 38 -8.80 -4.57 2.36
N VAL A 39 -8.22 -3.49 2.86
CA VAL A 39 -7.15 -3.51 3.85
C VAL A 39 -7.77 -3.21 5.21
N LEU A 40 -7.66 -4.18 6.11
CA LEU A 40 -8.16 -4.07 7.47
C LEU A 40 -7.04 -3.55 8.37
N HIS A 41 -7.26 -2.37 8.95
CA HIS A 41 -6.30 -1.75 9.86
C HIS A 41 -6.82 -1.82 11.29
N GLY A 42 -6.17 -2.62 12.13
CA GLY A 42 -6.52 -2.81 13.53
C GLY A 42 -5.35 -2.52 14.48
N SER A 43 -5.65 -2.37 15.76
CA SER A 43 -4.65 -2.28 16.82
C SER A 43 -5.04 -3.15 18.01
N LEU A 44 -4.13 -3.37 18.96
CA LEU A 44 -4.43 -4.22 20.12
C LEU A 44 -5.58 -3.68 20.97
N ARG A 45 -5.63 -2.36 21.16
CA ARG A 45 -6.57 -1.68 22.07
C ARG A 45 -7.61 -0.79 21.36
N GLY A 46 -7.49 -0.57 20.06
CA GLY A 46 -8.41 0.27 19.26
C GLY A 46 -8.19 1.79 19.38
N ASN A 47 -7.18 2.23 20.14
CA ASN A 47 -6.89 3.66 20.40
C ASN A 47 -5.54 4.12 19.82
N LEU A 48 -5.04 3.42 18.80
CA LEU A 48 -3.77 3.68 18.14
C LEU A 48 -3.94 4.93 17.27
N ALA A 49 -3.35 6.06 17.68
CA ALA A 49 -3.30 7.27 16.87
C ALA A 49 -2.51 7.00 15.57
N VAL A 50 -3.09 7.40 14.44
CA VAL A 50 -2.50 7.25 13.09
C VAL A 50 -1.99 8.59 12.57
N ASP A 51 -0.88 8.57 11.84
CA ASP A 51 -0.39 9.75 11.11
C ASP A 51 -1.08 9.85 9.75
N ARG A 52 -2.19 10.59 9.73
CA ARG A 52 -3.02 10.79 8.54
C ARG A 52 -2.32 11.60 7.46
N LEU A 53 -1.31 12.39 7.82
CA LEU A 53 -0.62 13.31 6.91
C LEU A 53 0.65 12.68 6.32
N ALA A 54 1.22 11.65 6.95
CA ALA A 54 2.30 10.84 6.35
C ALA A 54 1.90 10.17 5.02
N ILE A 55 0.59 9.97 4.79
CA ILE A 55 0.02 9.53 3.51
C ILE A 55 -0.88 10.60 2.87
N GLY A 56 -0.71 11.85 3.27
CA GLY A 56 -1.53 12.97 2.82
C GLY A 56 -1.44 13.16 1.31
N VAL A 57 -2.52 13.68 0.74
CA VAL A 57 -2.59 14.01 -0.70
C VAL A 57 -2.76 15.50 -0.86
N THR A 58 -2.21 16.03 -1.95
CA THR A 58 -2.40 17.43 -2.32
C THR A 58 -3.86 17.68 -2.67
N CYS A 59 -4.38 18.83 -2.25
CA CYS A 59 -5.74 19.21 -2.58
C CYS A 59 -5.76 19.91 -3.95
N GLN A 60 -6.68 19.48 -4.82
CA GLN A 60 -6.90 20.13 -6.12
C GLN A 60 -7.40 21.57 -5.96
N ASP A 61 -8.21 21.83 -4.93
CA ASP A 61 -8.74 23.16 -4.61
C ASP A 61 -8.27 23.60 -3.21
N LYS A 62 -7.22 24.42 -3.18
CA LYS A 62 -6.62 24.94 -1.95
C LYS A 62 -7.56 25.84 -1.15
N GLY A 63 -8.59 26.41 -1.78
CA GLY A 63 -9.54 27.34 -1.14
C GLY A 63 -10.34 26.69 0.00
N ASN A 64 -10.45 25.36 -0.02
CA ASN A 64 -11.14 24.62 1.04
C ASN A 64 -10.22 24.17 2.18
N LEU A 65 -8.88 24.24 2.07
CA LEU A 65 -7.95 23.70 3.07
C LEU A 65 -8.01 24.44 4.42
N SER A 66 -8.23 25.75 4.41
CA SER A 66 -8.34 26.59 5.61
C SER A 66 -9.50 26.20 6.54
N ARG A 67 -10.48 25.42 6.03
CA ARG A 67 -11.65 24.98 6.80
C ARG A 67 -11.42 23.70 7.61
N TRP A 68 -10.33 22.96 7.37
CA TRP A 68 -10.13 21.62 7.94
C TRP A 68 -8.99 21.63 8.96
N ARG A 69 -9.32 21.39 10.23
CA ARG A 69 -8.36 21.35 11.36
C ARG A 69 -7.24 20.30 11.24
N HIS A 70 -7.34 19.38 10.28
CA HIS A 70 -6.40 18.26 10.08
C HIS A 70 -5.70 18.30 8.72
N ALA A 71 -5.64 19.47 8.08
CA ALA A 71 -4.89 19.69 6.84
C ALA A 71 -3.75 20.69 7.11
N THR A 72 -2.63 20.53 6.41
CA THR A 72 -1.63 21.59 6.29
C THR A 72 -1.96 22.46 5.07
N ALA A 73 -1.17 23.52 4.83
CA ALA A 73 -1.37 24.41 3.70
C ALA A 73 -1.39 23.68 2.33
N ASP A 74 -0.82 22.48 2.23
CA ASP A 74 -0.70 21.73 0.98
C ASP A 74 -1.25 20.29 1.02
N LEU A 75 -1.35 19.64 2.18
CA LEU A 75 -1.76 18.23 2.29
C LEU A 75 -3.04 18.07 3.11
N ARG A 76 -3.90 17.16 2.66
CA ARG A 76 -5.05 16.66 3.42
C ARG A 76 -4.97 15.15 3.62
N CYS A 77 -5.70 14.64 4.62
CA CYS A 77 -5.93 13.20 4.77
C CYS A 77 -6.42 12.59 3.45
N ALA A 78 -5.76 11.51 3.00
CA ALA A 78 -6.15 10.79 1.80
C ALA A 78 -7.53 10.12 1.89
N GLY A 79 -8.08 9.97 3.10
CA GLY A 79 -9.26 9.17 3.37
C GLY A 79 -8.94 7.67 3.31
N ASN A 80 -9.99 6.84 3.23
CA ASN A 80 -9.89 5.38 3.26
C ASN A 80 -10.16 4.71 1.91
N CYS A 81 -10.20 5.47 0.81
CA CYS A 81 -10.32 4.95 -0.56
C CYS A 81 -9.03 5.26 -1.30
N TRP A 82 -8.19 4.25 -1.51
CA TRP A 82 -6.86 4.43 -2.11
C TRP A 82 -6.83 3.84 -3.50
N HIS A 83 -6.81 4.70 -4.51
CA HIS A 83 -6.56 4.27 -5.88
C HIS A 83 -5.05 4.11 -6.09
N ILE A 84 -4.59 2.86 -6.10
CA ILE A 84 -3.18 2.49 -6.29
C ILE A 84 -3.17 1.40 -7.36
N PRO A 85 -3.08 1.77 -8.64
CA PRO A 85 -3.05 0.79 -9.72
C PRO A 85 -1.75 -0.01 -9.71
N TYR A 86 -1.78 -1.20 -10.26
CA TYR A 86 -0.55 -1.91 -10.62
C TYR A 86 0.19 -1.13 -11.71
N GLU A 87 1.51 -1.09 -11.61
CA GLU A 87 2.33 -0.56 -12.70
C GLU A 87 2.19 -1.47 -13.93
N THR A 88 1.90 -0.87 -15.08
CA THR A 88 1.81 -1.61 -16.33
C THR A 88 3.23 -1.98 -16.78
N VAL A 89 3.68 -3.18 -16.46
CA VAL A 89 4.96 -3.70 -16.95
C VAL A 89 4.85 -3.91 -18.47
N ARG A 90 5.53 -3.07 -19.26
CA ARG A 90 5.53 -3.13 -20.73
C ARG A 90 6.59 -4.07 -21.31
N ASN A 91 7.60 -4.46 -20.53
CA ASN A 91 8.72 -5.29 -20.99
C ASN A 91 8.89 -6.55 -20.13
N ASP A 92 9.20 -7.67 -20.77
CA ASP A 92 9.42 -8.97 -20.13
C ASP A 92 10.56 -9.00 -19.10
N ALA A 93 11.51 -8.06 -19.17
CA ALA A 93 12.65 -7.96 -18.26
C ALA A 93 12.28 -7.53 -16.82
N GLY A 94 11.07 -7.02 -16.59
CA GLY A 94 10.55 -6.70 -15.26
C GLY A 94 9.77 -7.84 -14.58
N LYS A 95 9.71 -9.01 -15.23
CA LYS A 95 9.06 -10.22 -14.70
C LYS A 95 9.93 -10.88 -13.63
N PHE A 96 10.14 -10.22 -12.51
CA PHE A 96 10.30 -11.00 -11.27
C PHE A 96 8.94 -11.67 -11.03
N HIS A 97 8.88 -12.93 -11.45
CA HIS A 97 7.71 -13.80 -11.54
C HIS A 97 7.00 -13.97 -10.19
N HIS A 98 6.20 -12.98 -9.79
CA HIS A 98 5.23 -13.12 -8.72
C HIS A 98 3.86 -12.70 -9.22
N PRO A 99 3.00 -13.66 -9.58
CA PRO A 99 1.67 -13.40 -10.16
C PRO A 99 0.71 -12.62 -9.25
N ALA A 100 1.07 -12.38 -7.98
CA ALA A 100 0.14 -11.93 -6.93
C ALA A 100 0.71 -10.88 -5.95
N ALA A 101 1.84 -10.24 -6.25
CA ALA A 101 2.38 -9.21 -5.36
C ALA A 101 1.52 -7.93 -5.42
N TYR A 102 1.05 -7.41 -4.28
CA TYR A 102 0.44 -6.08 -4.24
C TYR A 102 1.50 -4.98 -4.53
N PRO A 103 1.09 -3.77 -4.98
CA PRO A 103 2.00 -2.68 -5.29
C PRO A 103 2.81 -2.25 -4.06
N LEU A 104 4.07 -1.88 -4.27
CA LEU A 104 4.97 -1.41 -3.21
C LEU A 104 4.42 -0.17 -2.48
N GLU A 105 3.78 0.73 -3.22
CA GLU A 105 3.13 1.92 -2.66
C GLU A 105 2.03 1.59 -1.65
N LEU A 106 1.31 0.47 -1.80
CA LEU A 106 0.31 0.05 -0.83
C LEU A 106 0.97 -0.26 0.53
N ALA A 107 2.08 -1.00 0.52
CA ALA A 107 2.84 -1.31 1.73
C ALA A 107 3.45 -0.05 2.36
N ARG A 108 4.04 0.84 1.55
CA ARG A 108 4.58 2.12 2.03
C ARG A 108 3.52 2.94 2.76
N ARG A 109 2.31 3.05 2.20
CA ARG A 109 1.21 3.78 2.85
C ARG A 109 0.78 3.15 4.17
N CYS A 110 0.66 1.83 4.24
CA CYS A 110 0.32 1.14 5.47
C CYS A 110 1.34 1.40 6.60
N LEU A 111 2.63 1.39 6.27
CA LEU A 111 3.71 1.67 7.21
C LEU A 111 3.73 3.15 7.64
N LYS A 112 3.66 4.09 6.68
CA LYS A 112 3.62 5.53 6.96
C LYS A 112 2.42 5.92 7.82
N LEU A 113 1.23 5.34 7.56
CA LEU A 113 0.01 5.63 8.33
C LEU A 113 0.15 5.31 9.83
N HIS A 114 0.96 4.33 10.21
CA HIS A 114 1.19 4.01 11.62
C HIS A 114 1.95 5.12 12.36
N GLY A 115 2.67 5.99 11.66
CA GLY A 115 3.30 7.21 12.21
C GLY A 115 4.39 6.98 13.26
N ARG A 116 4.76 5.72 13.52
CA ARG A 116 5.78 5.34 14.49
C ARG A 116 6.61 4.20 13.92
N GLN A 117 7.93 4.30 13.99
CA GLN A 117 8.78 3.18 13.62
C GLN A 117 8.68 2.05 14.65
N GLY A 118 8.77 0.81 14.16
CA GLY A 118 8.74 -0.40 14.97
C GLY A 118 9.38 -1.55 14.20
N LEU A 119 9.19 -2.78 14.70
CA LEU A 119 9.54 -3.99 13.97
C LEU A 119 8.35 -4.43 13.11
N VAL A 120 8.54 -4.48 11.80
CA VAL A 120 7.54 -4.98 10.85
C VAL A 120 7.60 -6.51 10.81
N LEU A 121 6.44 -7.17 10.87
CA LEU A 121 6.32 -8.60 10.66
C LEU A 121 5.39 -8.85 9.48
N ASP A 122 5.87 -9.60 8.49
CA ASP A 122 5.03 -10.14 7.42
C ASP A 122 5.02 -11.67 7.48
N PRO A 123 3.97 -12.31 8.03
CA PRO A 123 3.92 -13.76 8.17
C PRO A 123 3.71 -14.51 6.84
N PHE A 124 3.41 -13.79 5.75
CA PHE A 124 3.21 -14.33 4.40
C PHE A 124 3.96 -13.45 3.41
N ALA A 125 5.28 -13.38 3.58
CA ALA A 125 6.11 -12.37 2.95
C ALA A 125 6.09 -12.42 1.42
N GLY A 126 5.81 -13.59 0.83
CA GLY A 126 5.82 -13.80 -0.61
C GLY A 126 7.14 -13.31 -1.19
N SER A 127 7.05 -12.41 -2.17
CA SER A 127 8.23 -11.80 -2.80
C SER A 127 8.88 -10.67 -2.00
N GLY A 128 8.47 -10.44 -0.76
CA GLY A 128 9.10 -9.50 0.16
C GLY A 128 8.66 -8.03 0.03
N THR A 129 7.53 -7.73 -0.63
CA THR A 129 7.11 -6.33 -0.87
C THR A 129 6.98 -5.51 0.42
N THR A 130 6.42 -6.07 1.51
CA THR A 130 6.37 -5.39 2.82
C THR A 130 7.76 -5.05 3.35
N LEU A 131 8.71 -5.98 3.24
CA LEU A 131 10.06 -5.82 3.80
C LEU A 131 10.92 -4.85 2.98
N VAL A 132 10.74 -4.85 1.65
CA VAL A 132 11.31 -3.83 0.77
C VAL A 132 10.81 -2.44 1.18
N ALA A 133 9.49 -2.26 1.33
CA ALA A 133 8.92 -0.98 1.77
C ALA A 133 9.42 -0.59 3.18
N ALA A 134 9.57 -1.56 4.09
CA ALA A 134 10.13 -1.32 5.41
C ALA A 134 11.57 -0.79 5.31
N LYS A 135 12.44 -1.45 4.53
CA LYS A 135 13.85 -1.04 4.35
C LYS A 135 13.96 0.36 3.72
N GLU A 136 13.20 0.63 2.66
CA GLU A 136 13.17 1.95 2.01
C GLU A 136 12.75 3.07 2.97
N LEU A 137 11.89 2.78 3.95
CA LEU A 137 11.44 3.75 4.95
C LEU A 137 12.34 3.81 6.19
N GLY A 138 13.42 3.04 6.24
CA GLY A 138 14.33 2.93 7.39
C GLY A 138 13.78 2.10 8.55
N TRP A 139 12.80 1.23 8.31
CA TRP A 139 12.21 0.36 9.33
C TRP A 139 12.93 -0.99 9.33
N ARG A 140 13.02 -1.59 10.53
CA ARG A 140 13.42 -2.99 10.66
C ARG A 140 12.21 -3.88 10.40
N GLY A 141 12.41 -5.00 9.73
CA GLY A 141 11.35 -5.96 9.47
C GLY A 141 11.86 -7.39 9.38
N THR A 142 10.97 -8.34 9.60
CA THR A 142 11.19 -9.76 9.39
C THR A 142 9.97 -10.38 8.70
N GLY A 143 10.20 -11.41 7.88
CA GLY A 143 9.13 -12.09 7.17
C GLY A 143 9.24 -13.59 7.28
N ILE A 144 8.12 -14.27 7.06
CA ILE A 144 8.02 -15.73 6.99
C ILE A 144 7.42 -16.04 5.63
N GLU A 145 8.04 -16.96 4.90
CA GLU A 145 7.55 -17.47 3.62
C GLU A 145 7.84 -18.98 3.57
N ILE A 146 6.87 -19.75 3.11
CA ILE A 146 6.96 -21.21 3.04
C ILE A 146 7.58 -21.68 1.72
N ASP A 147 7.37 -20.91 0.65
CA ASP A 147 7.92 -21.21 -0.67
C ASP A 147 9.36 -20.69 -0.78
N GLU A 148 10.30 -21.61 -0.98
CA GLU A 148 11.73 -21.29 -1.04
C GLU A 148 12.07 -20.32 -2.18
N VAL A 149 11.41 -20.45 -3.34
CA VAL A 149 11.66 -19.57 -4.50
C VAL A 149 11.22 -18.15 -4.18
N TYR A 150 10.08 -17.99 -3.51
CA TYR A 150 9.60 -16.68 -3.06
C TYR A 150 10.48 -16.10 -1.96
N ALA A 151 10.92 -16.92 -1.00
CA ALA A 151 11.84 -16.50 0.05
C ALA A 151 13.18 -16.00 -0.52
N GLU A 152 13.78 -16.72 -1.47
CA GLU A 152 15.02 -16.28 -2.14
C GLU A 152 14.80 -14.99 -2.94
N THR A 153 13.68 -14.87 -3.65
CA THR A 153 13.38 -13.63 -4.37
C THR A 153 13.19 -12.45 -3.41
N ALA A 154 12.54 -12.65 -2.26
CA ALA A 154 12.41 -11.65 -1.22
C ALA A 154 13.78 -11.21 -0.69
N LYS A 155 14.67 -12.16 -0.37
CA LYS A 155 16.04 -11.87 0.10
C LYS A 155 16.81 -11.02 -0.90
N MET A 156 16.79 -11.40 -2.17
CA MET A 156 17.45 -10.66 -3.25
C MET A 156 16.92 -9.22 -3.36
N ARG A 157 15.59 -9.05 -3.44
CA ARG A 157 14.97 -7.71 -3.52
C ARG A 157 15.31 -6.84 -2.31
N ILE A 158 15.30 -7.41 -1.11
CA ILE A 158 15.67 -6.70 0.12
C ILE A 158 17.14 -6.32 0.11
N ALA A 159 18.03 -7.18 -0.40
CA ALA A 159 19.46 -6.88 -0.50
C ALA A 159 19.75 -5.72 -1.47
N GLU A 160 19.09 -5.70 -2.62
CA GLU A 160 19.21 -4.67 -3.67
C GLU A 160 18.58 -3.32 -3.27
N THR A 161 17.69 -3.32 -2.27
CA THR A 161 17.01 -2.09 -1.82
C THR A 161 17.94 -1.25 -0.96
N GLU A 162 18.14 0.02 -1.30
CA GLU A 162 18.85 0.97 -0.44
C GLU A 162 17.95 1.41 0.73
N ALA A 163 18.51 1.50 1.93
CA ALA A 163 17.80 2.09 3.05
C ALA A 163 17.73 3.62 2.86
N ALA A 164 16.64 4.25 3.30
CA ALA A 164 16.64 5.71 3.43
C ALA A 164 17.86 6.12 4.28
N GLY A 165 18.71 6.98 3.74
CA GLY A 165 19.78 7.59 4.50
C GLY A 165 19.22 8.25 5.76
N GLU A 166 19.94 8.14 6.86
CA GLU A 166 19.63 8.88 8.08
C GLU A 166 19.56 10.38 7.73
N ILE A 167 18.39 11.00 7.94
CA ILE A 167 18.21 12.46 7.84
C ILE A 167 18.57 13.08 9.19
#